data_AF-A0A7V8V439-F1
#
_entry.id   AF-A0A7V8V439-F1
#
_cell.length_a   1.000
_cell.length_b   1.000
_cell.length_c   1.000
_cell.angle_alpha   90.00
_cell.angle_beta   90.00
_cell.angle_gamma   90.00
#
_symmetry.space_group_name_H-M   'P 1'
#
loop_
_entity.id
_entity.type
_entity.pdbx_description
1 polymer ?
#
loop_
_entity_poly.entity_id
_entity_poly.type
_entity_poly.pdbx_seq_one_letter_code
_entity_poly.pdbx_strand_id
1 'polypeptide(L)'
;MSNRNEALAVLKLARDALLARMTEAILDQAEEIVADAEGESFLSEIESLYDQMGNKLAHLNQMIANLPAELEPQLDAYSYDREDEADEKPKARLPHIPIASQSATQLAPSIERDDLIGLPAPGVSQPKAPAFARFVSHIEQGEIDQAGDVIAHIFGLSPFSGMKCAETFSVRYESDTAVVVKAMRIRQELTHNRFNDALMLMHECFGLQGIEAMIALQKMREIIAAPSSS
;
A
#
# COMPACT_ATOMS: atom_id res chain seq x y z
N MET A 1 45.14 -22.94 -43.44
CA MET A 1 43.70 -22.83 -43.78
C MET A 1 42.83 -23.72 -42.87
N SER A 2 43.23 -24.97 -42.56
CA SER A 2 42.43 -25.92 -41.75
C SER A 2 42.16 -25.46 -40.30
N ASN A 3 43.20 -25.03 -39.55
CA ASN A 3 43.08 -24.70 -38.13
C ASN A 3 42.14 -23.52 -37.83
N ARG A 4 41.98 -22.59 -38.79
CA ARG A 4 41.07 -21.44 -38.64
C ARG A 4 39.60 -21.86 -38.71
N ASN A 5 39.29 -22.82 -39.58
CA ASN A 5 37.93 -23.33 -39.72
C ASN A 5 37.56 -24.22 -38.51
N GLU A 6 38.52 -24.97 -37.98
CA GLU A 6 38.35 -25.78 -36.77
C GLU A 6 38.12 -24.91 -35.53
N ALA A 7 38.91 -23.85 -35.35
CA ALA A 7 38.70 -22.87 -34.28
C ALA A 7 37.32 -22.17 -34.39
N LEU A 8 36.87 -21.83 -35.60
CA LEU A 8 35.53 -21.28 -35.82
C LEU A 8 34.41 -22.27 -35.49
N ALA A 9 34.60 -23.56 -35.76
CA ALA A 9 33.63 -24.60 -35.42
C ALA A 9 33.51 -24.75 -33.90
N VAL A 10 34.63 -24.78 -33.18
CA VAL A 10 34.66 -24.85 -31.71
C VAL A 10 34.00 -23.61 -31.08
N LEU A 11 34.28 -22.41 -31.61
CA LEU A 11 33.67 -21.17 -31.10
C LEU A 11 32.15 -21.13 -31.32
N LYS A 12 31.66 -21.62 -32.47
CA LYS A 12 30.21 -21.73 -32.72
C LYS A 12 29.55 -22.71 -31.76
N LEU A 13 30.18 -23.87 -31.56
CA LEU A 13 29.68 -24.88 -30.62
C LEU A 13 29.66 -24.36 -29.17
N ALA A 14 30.69 -23.64 -28.74
CA ALA A 14 30.75 -23.03 -27.42
C ALA A 14 29.67 -21.96 -27.23
N ARG A 15 29.43 -21.12 -28.26
CA ARG A 15 28.35 -20.13 -28.24
C ARG A 15 26.98 -20.80 -28.14
N ASP A 16 26.74 -21.84 -28.92
CA ASP A 16 25.44 -22.52 -28.95
C ASP A 16 25.18 -23.25 -27.63
N ALA A 17 26.22 -23.83 -27.01
CA ALA A 17 26.13 -24.41 -25.66
C ALA A 17 25.89 -23.36 -24.57
N LEU A 18 26.49 -22.17 -24.69
CA LEU A 18 26.26 -21.06 -23.77
C LEU A 18 24.83 -20.54 -23.89
N LEU A 19 24.34 -20.39 -25.13
CA LEU A 19 22.95 -19.98 -25.40
C LEU A 19 21.97 -20.97 -24.77
N ALA A 20 22.18 -22.28 -24.95
CA ALA A 20 21.33 -23.29 -24.34
C ALA A 20 21.26 -23.17 -22.81
N ARG A 21 22.41 -23.00 -22.15
CA ARG A 21 22.46 -22.81 -20.69
C ARG A 21 21.82 -21.52 -20.22
N MET A 22 22.03 -20.43 -20.96
CA MET A 22 21.40 -19.15 -20.62
C MET A 22 19.89 -19.21 -20.82
N THR A 23 19.40 -19.90 -21.85
CA THR A 23 17.96 -20.07 -22.06
C THR A 23 17.34 -20.93 -20.96
N GLU A 24 18.01 -21.99 -20.52
CA GLU A 24 17.55 -22.82 -19.40
C GLU A 24 17.50 -22.00 -18.10
N ALA A 25 18.57 -21.29 -17.76
CA ALA A 25 18.60 -20.44 -16.57
C ALA A 25 17.55 -19.31 -16.59
N ILE A 26 17.26 -18.74 -17.76
CA ILE A 26 16.21 -17.72 -17.91
C ILE A 26 14.82 -18.33 -17.72
N LEU A 27 14.58 -19.54 -18.22
CA LEU A 27 13.30 -20.24 -18.04
C LEU A 27 13.08 -20.59 -16.57
N ASP A 28 14.09 -21.11 -15.89
CA ASP A 28 14.01 -21.42 -14.45
C ASP A 28 13.72 -20.16 -13.62
N GLN A 29 14.41 -19.05 -13.90
CA GLN A 29 14.15 -17.77 -13.23
C GLN A 29 12.76 -17.21 -13.55
N ALA A 30 12.28 -17.40 -14.77
CA ALA A 30 10.94 -16.96 -15.15
C ALA A 30 9.87 -17.76 -14.41
N GLU A 31 10.04 -19.07 -14.24
CA GLU A 31 9.16 -19.92 -13.45
C GLU A 31 9.16 -19.51 -11.97
N GLU A 32 10.32 -19.22 -11.38
CA GLU A 32 10.42 -18.73 -10.00
C GLU A 32 9.70 -17.38 -9.79
N ILE A 33 9.87 -16.44 -10.73
CA ILE A 33 9.20 -15.13 -10.67
C ILE A 33 7.69 -15.27 -10.83
N VAL A 34 7.23 -16.19 -11.69
CA VAL A 34 5.79 -16.45 -11.87
C VAL A 34 5.21 -17.08 -10.61
N ALA A 35 5.88 -18.05 -9.99
CA ALA A 35 5.45 -18.66 -8.73
C ALA A 35 5.37 -17.64 -7.58
N ASP A 36 6.33 -16.70 -7.51
CA ASP A 36 6.30 -15.58 -6.55
C ASP A 36 5.15 -14.61 -6.85
N ALA A 37 4.92 -14.28 -8.12
CA ALA A 37 3.82 -13.41 -8.54
C ALA A 37 2.42 -14.02 -8.34
N GLU A 38 2.31 -15.35 -8.46
CA GLU A 38 1.11 -16.12 -8.14
C GLU A 38 0.91 -16.28 -6.62
N GLY A 39 1.94 -15.96 -5.83
CA GLY A 39 1.88 -15.89 -4.39
C GLY A 39 1.89 -17.25 -3.69
N GLU A 40 2.36 -18.31 -4.36
CA GLU A 40 2.41 -19.67 -3.80
C GLU A 40 3.26 -19.73 -2.52
N SER A 41 4.32 -18.93 -2.46
CA SER A 41 5.16 -18.71 -1.28
C SER A 41 4.38 -18.11 -0.10
N PHE A 42 3.56 -17.08 -0.36
CA PHE A 42 2.77 -16.42 0.67
C PHE A 42 1.59 -17.26 1.14
N LEU A 43 0.98 -18.07 0.26
CA LEU A 43 -0.14 -18.94 0.63
C LEU A 43 0.27 -19.95 1.71
N SER A 44 1.44 -20.57 1.57
CA SER A 44 1.95 -21.49 2.59
C SER A 44 2.24 -20.80 3.92
N GLU A 45 2.75 -19.56 3.90
CA GLU A 45 3.03 -18.79 5.12
C GLU A 45 1.73 -18.33 5.81
N ILE A 46 0.74 -17.90 5.03
CA ILE A 46 -0.58 -17.50 5.51
C ILE A 46 -1.30 -18.69 6.16
N GLU A 47 -1.30 -19.88 5.53
CA GLU A 47 -1.87 -21.09 6.13
C GLU A 47 -1.22 -21.45 7.47
N SER A 48 0.11 -21.41 7.54
CA SER A 48 0.85 -21.60 8.80
C SER A 48 0.46 -20.57 9.87
N LEU A 49 0.27 -19.30 9.49
CA LEU A 49 -0.16 -18.25 10.42
C LEU A 49 -1.58 -18.52 10.96
N TYR A 50 -2.49 -18.97 10.10
CA TYR A 50 -3.85 -19.34 10.50
C TYR A 50 -3.87 -20.54 11.45
N ASP A 51 -3.07 -21.57 11.19
CA ASP A 51 -2.93 -22.71 12.10
C ASP A 51 -2.37 -22.29 13.46
N GLN A 52 -1.37 -21.41 13.48
CA GLN A 52 -0.81 -20.88 14.73
C GLN A 52 -1.82 -20.02 15.51
N MET A 53 -2.58 -19.17 14.83
CA MET A 53 -3.64 -18.37 15.47
C MET A 53 -4.79 -19.23 15.97
N GLY A 54 -5.22 -20.23 15.20
CA GLY A 54 -6.24 -21.20 15.59
C GLY A 54 -5.85 -21.95 16.87
N ASN A 55 -4.60 -22.42 16.94
CA ASN A 55 -4.06 -23.08 18.12
C ASN A 55 -4.00 -22.15 19.34
N LYS A 56 -3.57 -20.89 19.17
CA LYS A 56 -3.56 -19.89 20.24
C LYS A 56 -4.95 -19.55 20.76
N LEU A 57 -5.93 -19.40 19.87
CA LEU A 57 -7.33 -19.15 20.22
C LEU A 57 -7.96 -20.33 20.95
N ALA A 58 -7.70 -21.56 20.50
CA ALA A 58 -8.13 -22.77 21.19
C ALA A 58 -7.57 -22.83 22.62
N HIS A 59 -6.29 -22.50 22.79
CA HIS A 59 -5.66 -22.44 24.11
C HIS A 59 -6.24 -21.32 25.00
N LEU A 60 -6.52 -20.13 24.44
CA LEU A 60 -7.19 -19.05 25.17
C LEU A 60 -8.60 -19.44 25.61
N ASN A 61 -9.38 -20.07 24.73
CA ASN A 61 -10.71 -20.55 25.06
C ASN A 61 -10.66 -21.62 26.17
N GLN A 62 -9.65 -22.48 26.19
CA GLN A 62 -9.42 -23.42 27.29
C GLN A 62 -9.04 -22.70 28.59
N MET A 63 -8.21 -21.65 28.54
CA MET A 63 -7.88 -20.86 29.73
C MET A 63 -9.09 -20.10 30.27
N ILE A 64 -9.90 -19.49 29.40
CA ILE A 64 -11.14 -18.80 29.78
C ILE A 64 -12.16 -19.78 30.38
N ALA A 65 -12.32 -20.97 29.79
CA ALA A 65 -13.19 -22.00 30.33
C ALA A 65 -12.74 -22.52 31.70
N ASN A 66 -11.45 -22.41 32.01
CA ASN A 66 -10.85 -22.79 33.29
C ASN A 66 -10.72 -21.61 34.26
N LEU A 67 -11.17 -20.39 33.89
CA LEU A 67 -11.22 -19.30 34.86
C LEU A 67 -12.28 -19.63 35.91
N PRO A 68 -11.96 -19.53 37.22
CA PRO A 68 -12.96 -19.65 38.26
C PRO A 68 -14.00 -18.55 38.06
N ALA A 69 -15.29 -18.90 38.12
CA ALA A 69 -16.36 -17.93 37.99
C ALA A 69 -16.12 -16.77 38.98
N GLU A 70 -15.98 -15.55 38.46
CA GLU A 70 -15.98 -14.36 39.30
C GLU A 70 -17.31 -14.31 40.03
N LEU A 71 -17.25 -14.38 41.36
CA LEU A 71 -18.39 -14.15 42.23
C LEU A 71 -18.74 -12.66 42.05
N GLU A 72 -19.74 -12.35 41.23
CA GLU A 72 -20.28 -10.98 41.14
C GLU A 72 -20.68 -10.51 42.54
N PRO A 73 -20.12 -9.41 43.06
CA PRO A 73 -20.70 -8.78 44.24
C PRO A 73 -22.05 -8.19 43.83
N GLN A 74 -23.13 -8.73 44.40
CA GLN A 74 -24.46 -8.13 44.33
C GLN A 74 -24.36 -6.69 44.85
N LEU A 75 -24.39 -5.72 43.94
CA LEU A 75 -24.57 -4.31 44.29
C LEU A 75 -26.02 -4.13 44.74
N ASP A 76 -26.20 -4.21 46.05
CA ASP A 76 -27.41 -3.76 46.72
C ASP A 76 -27.76 -2.33 46.32
N ALA A 77 -29.07 -2.13 46.14
CA ALA A 77 -29.70 -0.90 45.73
C ALA A 77 -29.29 0.28 46.62
N TYR A 78 -28.62 1.27 46.03
CA TYR A 78 -28.61 2.63 46.54
C TYR A 78 -29.17 3.58 45.49
N SER A 79 -30.46 3.88 45.65
CA SER A 79 -31.09 5.09 45.15
C SER A 79 -30.42 6.30 45.81
N TYR A 80 -29.88 7.22 45.03
CA TYR A 80 -29.69 8.59 45.50
C TYR A 80 -30.17 9.58 44.46
N ASP A 81 -31.02 10.47 44.98
CA ASP A 81 -31.74 11.51 44.31
C ASP A 81 -30.84 12.52 43.59
N ARG A 82 -31.44 13.05 42.55
CA ARG A 82 -31.00 14.16 41.71
C ARG A 82 -31.14 15.46 42.52
N GLU A 83 -30.01 16.09 42.83
CA GLU A 83 -29.97 17.52 43.17
C GLU A 83 -29.04 18.24 42.19
N ASP A 84 -29.57 19.33 41.62
CA ASP A 84 -28.90 20.30 40.77
C ASP A 84 -27.61 20.82 41.43
N GLU A 85 -26.48 20.71 40.74
CA GLU A 85 -25.45 21.76 40.80
C GLU A 85 -24.59 21.75 39.53
N ALA A 86 -24.62 22.88 38.83
CA ALA A 86 -23.84 23.12 37.62
C ALA A 86 -22.37 23.37 38.01
N ASP A 87 -21.57 22.32 38.03
CA ASP A 87 -20.15 22.42 38.30
C ASP A 87 -19.41 22.88 37.01
N GLU A 88 -19.21 24.19 36.90
CA GLU A 88 -18.39 24.84 35.87
C GLU A 88 -16.95 24.31 35.94
N LYS A 89 -16.63 23.28 35.17
CA LYS A 89 -15.22 22.92 34.92
C LYS A 89 -14.55 24.04 34.10
N PRO A 90 -13.54 24.74 34.64
CA PRO A 90 -12.84 25.77 33.89
C PRO A 90 -12.09 25.14 32.72
N LYS A 91 -12.47 25.53 31.50
CA LYS A 91 -11.70 25.24 30.28
C LYS A 91 -10.27 25.74 30.47
N ALA A 92 -9.32 24.82 30.55
CA ALA A 92 -7.92 25.13 30.45
C ALA A 92 -7.67 25.87 29.12
N ARG A 93 -7.51 27.20 29.19
CA ARG A 93 -7.05 28.03 28.08
C ARG A 93 -5.60 27.67 27.83
N LEU A 94 -5.35 26.89 26.79
CA LEU A 94 -4.02 26.77 26.19
C LEU A 94 -3.55 28.18 25.79
N PRO A 95 -2.30 28.58 26.10
CA PRO A 95 -1.79 29.88 25.69
C PRO A 95 -1.72 29.95 24.16
N HIS A 96 -2.43 30.93 23.60
CA HIS A 96 -2.29 31.31 22.19
C HIS A 96 -0.88 31.85 21.97
N ILE A 97 -0.02 31.04 21.35
CA ILE A 97 1.26 31.51 20.81
C ILE A 97 0.94 32.14 19.44
N PRO A 98 1.21 33.44 19.24
CA PRO A 98 1.02 34.05 17.93
C PRO A 98 2.11 33.57 16.99
N ILE A 99 1.77 32.72 16.02
CA ILE A 99 2.65 32.44 14.89
C ILE A 99 2.56 33.64 13.95
N ALA A 100 3.42 34.61 14.21
CA ALA A 100 3.74 35.67 13.26
C ALA A 100 4.49 35.04 12.09
N SER A 101 3.85 35.10 10.92
CA SER A 101 4.45 34.78 9.64
C SER A 101 5.56 35.80 9.35
N GLN A 102 6.83 35.39 9.39
CA GLN A 102 7.95 36.14 8.82
C GLN A 102 8.98 35.21 8.19
N SER A 103 9.31 35.55 6.95
CA SER A 103 10.20 34.85 6.05
C SER A 103 11.68 35.10 6.36
N ALA A 104 12.48 34.05 6.16
CA ALA A 104 13.83 34.03 5.58
C ALA A 104 15.09 34.39 6.43
N THR A 105 16.02 33.41 6.42
CA THR A 105 17.48 33.50 6.15
C THR A 105 18.48 33.26 7.31
N GLN A 106 19.21 32.13 7.18
CA GLN A 106 20.61 31.77 7.54
C GLN A 106 21.27 32.25 8.85
N LEU A 107 21.87 31.31 9.61
CA LEU A 107 23.33 31.08 9.72
C LEU A 107 23.64 29.91 10.71
N ALA A 108 24.66 29.09 10.39
CA ALA A 108 25.21 27.95 11.16
C ALA A 108 25.93 28.41 12.47
N PRO A 109 26.60 27.58 13.34
CA PRO A 109 27.08 26.18 13.20
C PRO A 109 27.01 25.29 14.48
N SER A 110 27.29 23.98 14.38
CA SER A 110 28.21 23.19 15.25
C SER A 110 28.05 21.68 15.03
N ILE A 111 29.19 20.98 15.05
CA ILE A 111 29.37 19.55 14.80
C ILE A 111 29.61 18.86 16.16
N GLU A 112 29.25 17.57 16.20
CA GLU A 112 29.69 16.48 17.10
C GLU A 112 28.89 16.27 18.41
N ARG A 113 28.10 15.19 18.43
CA ARG A 113 28.51 13.95 19.11
C ARG A 113 27.72 12.74 18.65
N ASP A 114 28.46 11.64 18.56
CA ASP A 114 28.14 10.29 18.13
C ASP A 114 27.00 9.62 18.91
N ASP A 115 26.40 8.66 18.20
CA ASP A 115 25.76 7.45 18.72
C ASP A 115 24.61 7.64 19.70
N LEU A 116 23.36 7.61 19.22
CA LEU A 116 22.27 6.78 19.75
C LEU A 116 20.94 7.10 19.05
N ILE A 117 20.35 6.05 18.45
CA ILE A 117 18.93 5.92 18.06
C ILE A 117 18.53 6.72 16.79
N GLY A 118 18.55 6.01 15.65
CA GLY A 118 18.26 6.53 14.32
C GLY A 118 16.83 7.05 14.15
N LEU A 119 16.64 8.34 14.43
CA LEU A 119 15.58 9.17 13.86
C LEU A 119 15.91 9.45 12.38
N PRO A 120 14.92 9.48 11.47
CA PRO A 120 15.14 9.77 10.07
C PRO A 120 15.64 11.21 9.91
N ALA A 121 16.76 11.37 9.22
CA ALA A 121 17.39 12.66 8.96
C ALA A 121 16.45 13.63 8.21
N PRO A 122 16.35 14.92 8.60
CA PRO A 122 15.64 15.92 7.83
C PRO A 122 16.41 16.21 6.54
N GLY A 123 15.82 15.90 5.39
CA GLY A 123 16.38 16.24 4.08
C GLY A 123 16.76 15.06 3.19
N VAL A 124 16.63 13.81 3.65
CA VAL A 124 16.44 12.71 2.70
C VAL A 124 15.01 12.84 2.19
N SER A 125 14.85 13.09 0.88
CA SER A 125 13.56 12.91 0.23
C SER A 125 13.07 11.53 0.63
N GLN A 126 12.01 11.47 1.45
CA GLN A 126 11.34 10.21 1.75
C GLN A 126 11.19 9.47 0.41
N PRO A 127 11.48 8.17 0.34
CA PRO A 127 11.14 7.41 -0.86
C PRO A 127 9.68 7.73 -1.14
N LYS A 128 9.41 8.45 -2.24
CA LYS A 128 8.08 8.98 -2.54
C LYS A 128 7.21 7.75 -2.63
N ALA A 129 6.43 7.49 -1.57
CA ALA A 129 5.61 6.29 -1.50
C ALA A 129 4.83 6.19 -2.82
N PRO A 130 4.71 4.98 -3.40
CA PRO A 130 4.05 4.81 -4.68
C PRO A 130 2.72 5.58 -4.63
N ALA A 131 2.43 6.38 -5.66
CA ALA A 131 1.36 7.37 -5.61
C ALA A 131 0.00 6.77 -5.17
N PHE A 132 -0.22 5.49 -5.49
CA PHE A 132 -1.37 4.72 -5.06
C PHE A 132 -1.40 4.39 -3.56
N ALA A 133 -0.25 4.10 -2.92
CA ALA A 133 -0.19 3.90 -1.48
C ALA A 133 -0.58 5.16 -0.71
N ARG A 134 -0.19 6.35 -1.22
CA ARG A 134 -0.64 7.63 -0.63
C ARG A 134 -2.15 7.79 -0.75
N PHE A 135 -2.73 7.44 -1.90
CA PHE A 135 -4.18 7.44 -2.10
C PHE A 135 -4.89 6.55 -1.06
N VAL A 136 -4.45 5.30 -0.89
CA VAL A 136 -5.04 4.37 0.09
C VAL A 136 -4.92 4.92 1.52
N SER A 137 -3.76 5.46 1.90
CA SER A 137 -3.60 6.07 3.24
C SER A 137 -4.54 7.25 3.48
N HIS A 138 -4.80 8.10 2.48
CA HIS A 138 -5.78 9.20 2.61
C HIS A 138 -7.21 8.66 2.75
N ILE A 139 -7.57 7.59 2.05
CA ILE A 139 -8.88 6.92 2.21
C ILE A 139 -9.02 6.33 3.62
N GLU A 140 -8.00 5.66 4.15
CA GLU A 140 -7.99 5.11 5.52
C GLU A 140 -8.11 6.19 6.60
N GLN A 141 -7.56 7.38 6.35
CA GLN A 141 -7.63 8.54 7.24
C GLN A 141 -8.95 9.31 7.10
N GLY A 142 -9.82 8.93 6.16
CA GLY A 142 -11.09 9.62 5.87
C GLY A 142 -10.92 10.93 5.10
N GLU A 143 -9.74 11.20 4.55
CA GLU A 143 -9.42 12.41 3.78
C GLU A 143 -9.78 12.24 2.29
N ILE A 144 -11.08 12.20 1.99
CA ILE A 144 -11.60 11.93 0.63
C ILE A 144 -11.17 13.02 -0.38
N ASP A 145 -11.13 14.29 0.04
CA ASP A 145 -10.75 15.41 -0.84
C ASP A 145 -9.29 15.27 -1.33
N GLN A 146 -8.38 14.98 -0.40
CA GLN A 146 -6.96 14.80 -0.71
C GLN A 146 -6.74 13.51 -1.53
N ALA A 147 -7.48 12.44 -1.23
CA ALA A 147 -7.48 11.23 -2.04
C ALA A 147 -7.97 11.50 -3.48
N GLY A 148 -8.98 12.35 -3.63
CA GLY A 148 -9.53 12.81 -4.91
C GLY A 148 -8.50 13.53 -5.78
N ASP A 149 -7.72 14.43 -5.19
CA ASP A 149 -6.65 15.15 -5.90
C ASP A 149 -5.52 14.21 -6.33
N VAL A 150 -5.13 13.27 -5.46
CA VAL A 150 -4.09 12.28 -5.76
C VAL A 150 -4.53 11.36 -6.90
N ILE A 151 -5.75 10.84 -6.87
CA ILE A 151 -6.25 9.94 -7.92
C ILE A 151 -6.50 10.68 -9.24
N ALA A 152 -6.97 11.93 -9.18
CA ALA A 152 -7.09 12.79 -10.37
C ALA A 152 -5.73 12.97 -11.06
N HIS A 153 -4.67 13.18 -10.28
CA HIS A 153 -3.32 13.30 -10.80
C HIS A 153 -2.81 12.00 -11.42
N ILE A 154 -3.05 10.85 -10.77
CA ILE A 154 -2.61 9.53 -11.26
C ILE A 154 -3.31 9.17 -12.58
N PHE A 155 -4.62 9.39 -12.66
CA PHE A 155 -5.44 9.05 -13.82
C PHE A 155 -5.50 10.16 -14.88
N GLY A 156 -4.94 11.34 -14.61
CA GLY A 156 -5.02 12.49 -15.50
C GLY A 156 -6.47 12.95 -15.75
N LEU A 157 -7.31 12.87 -14.72
CA LEU A 157 -8.73 13.23 -14.76
C LEU A 157 -8.95 14.64 -14.22
N SER A 158 -10.17 15.16 -14.44
CA SER A 158 -10.58 16.42 -13.80
C SER A 158 -10.63 16.25 -12.27
N PRO A 159 -10.38 17.31 -11.48
CA PRO A 159 -10.47 17.24 -10.02
C PRO A 159 -11.85 16.75 -9.53
N PHE A 160 -12.91 17.17 -10.22
CA PHE A 160 -14.28 16.73 -9.93
C PHE A 160 -14.49 15.23 -10.18
N SER A 161 -13.96 14.70 -11.29
CA SER A 161 -14.03 13.27 -11.59
C SER A 161 -13.19 12.46 -10.58
N GLY A 162 -12.03 12.99 -10.16
CA GLY A 162 -11.18 12.36 -9.14
C GLY A 162 -11.86 12.28 -7.77
N MET A 163 -12.55 13.34 -7.35
CA MET A 163 -13.33 13.34 -6.11
C MET A 163 -14.42 12.26 -6.12
N LYS A 164 -15.18 12.15 -7.22
CA LYS A 164 -16.18 11.08 -7.39
C LYS A 164 -15.59 9.68 -7.37
N CYS A 165 -14.39 9.52 -7.92
CA CYS A 165 -13.67 8.25 -7.87
C CYS A 165 -13.27 7.90 -6.43
N ALA A 166 -12.77 8.87 -5.68
CA ALA A 166 -12.38 8.69 -4.27
C ALA A 166 -13.59 8.38 -3.39
N GLU A 167 -14.72 9.07 -3.57
CA GLU A 167 -15.98 8.76 -2.89
C GLU A 167 -16.46 7.33 -3.20
N THR A 168 -16.51 6.97 -4.47
CA THR A 168 -16.93 5.64 -4.90
C THR A 168 -16.01 4.55 -4.36
N PHE A 169 -14.70 4.81 -4.36
CA PHE A 169 -13.70 3.91 -3.81
C PHE A 169 -13.83 3.79 -2.29
N SER A 170 -14.07 4.88 -1.57
CA SER A 170 -14.27 4.89 -0.11
C SER A 170 -15.48 4.05 0.31
N VAL A 171 -16.63 4.25 -0.35
CA VAL A 171 -17.86 3.48 -0.09
C VAL A 171 -17.63 1.98 -0.34
N ARG A 172 -16.87 1.65 -1.38
CA ARG A 172 -16.54 0.26 -1.71
C ARG A 172 -15.49 -0.32 -0.77
N TYR A 173 -14.54 0.48 -0.32
CA TYR A 173 -13.51 0.08 0.64
C TYR A 173 -14.12 -0.28 2.01
N GLU A 174 -15.14 0.47 2.45
CA GLU A 174 -15.92 0.14 3.66
C GLU A 174 -16.66 -1.20 3.54
N SER A 175 -17.05 -1.57 2.32
CA SER A 175 -17.80 -2.81 2.05
C SER A 175 -16.90 -4.02 1.79
N ASP A 176 -15.78 -3.82 1.09
CA ASP A 176 -14.84 -4.85 0.66
C ASP A 176 -13.41 -4.28 0.58
N THR A 177 -12.57 -4.67 1.53
CA THR A 177 -11.15 -4.28 1.52
C THR A 177 -10.36 -4.90 0.37
N ALA A 178 -10.88 -5.95 -0.28
CA ALA A 178 -10.26 -6.55 -1.47
C ALA A 178 -10.28 -5.61 -2.69
N VAL A 179 -11.03 -4.51 -2.65
CA VAL A 179 -11.05 -3.47 -3.69
C VAL A 179 -9.67 -2.85 -3.90
N VAL A 180 -8.83 -2.78 -2.85
CA VAL A 180 -7.43 -2.31 -2.98
C VAL A 180 -6.61 -3.28 -3.84
N VAL A 181 -6.75 -4.58 -3.61
CA VAL A 181 -6.05 -5.62 -4.39
C VAL A 181 -6.52 -5.62 -5.85
N LYS A 182 -7.84 -5.49 -6.07
CA LYS A 182 -8.42 -5.34 -7.41
C LYS A 182 -7.87 -4.10 -8.14
N ALA A 183 -7.73 -2.98 -7.44
CA ALA A 183 -7.14 -1.77 -8.01
C ALA A 183 -5.65 -1.93 -8.35
N MET A 184 -4.88 -2.64 -7.53
CA MET A 184 -3.47 -2.96 -7.84
C MET A 184 -3.34 -3.86 -9.08
N ARG A 185 -4.29 -4.79 -9.27
CA ARG A 185 -4.34 -5.70 -10.43
C ARG A 185 -4.49 -4.98 -11.77
N ILE A 186 -5.05 -3.76 -11.79
CA ILE A 186 -5.18 -2.94 -13.01
C ILE A 186 -3.82 -2.74 -13.69
N ARG A 187 -2.77 -2.52 -12.89
CA ARG A 187 -1.40 -2.38 -13.41
C ARG A 187 -0.91 -3.66 -14.08
N GLN A 188 -1.24 -4.82 -13.51
CA GLN A 188 -0.86 -6.13 -14.05
C GLN A 188 -1.63 -6.45 -15.35
N GLU A 189 -2.93 -6.19 -15.40
CA GLU A 189 -3.71 -6.42 -16.62
C GLU A 189 -3.25 -5.50 -17.76
N LEU A 190 -2.82 -4.27 -17.44
CA LEU A 190 -2.23 -3.34 -18.41
C LEU A 190 -0.88 -3.83 -18.99
N THR A 191 -0.03 -4.49 -18.21
CA THR A 191 1.23 -5.06 -18.73
C THR A 191 0.98 -6.26 -19.63
N HIS A 192 -0.09 -7.03 -19.38
CA HIS A 192 -0.48 -8.19 -20.17
C HIS A 192 -1.34 -7.83 -21.39
N ASN A 193 -1.50 -6.53 -21.71
CA ASN A 193 -2.36 -6.02 -22.79
C ASN A 193 -3.84 -6.45 -22.70
N ARG A 194 -4.33 -6.76 -21.50
CA ARG A 194 -5.74 -7.13 -21.24
C ARG A 194 -6.57 -5.89 -20.91
N PHE A 195 -6.83 -5.08 -21.92
CA PHE A 195 -7.52 -3.79 -21.74
C PHE A 195 -8.97 -3.90 -21.27
N ASN A 196 -9.70 -4.93 -21.71
CA ASN A 196 -11.10 -5.12 -21.33
C ASN A 196 -11.23 -5.44 -19.83
N ASP A 197 -10.32 -6.27 -19.31
CA ASP A 197 -10.28 -6.63 -17.89
C ASP A 197 -9.88 -5.40 -17.04
N ALA A 198 -8.92 -4.61 -17.51
CA ALA A 198 -8.56 -3.35 -16.88
C ALA A 198 -9.72 -2.33 -16.85
N LEU A 199 -10.51 -2.22 -17.92
CA LEU A 199 -11.70 -1.35 -17.96
C LEU A 199 -12.77 -1.81 -16.96
N MET A 200 -13.00 -3.11 -16.87
CA MET A 200 -13.93 -3.70 -15.91
C MET A 200 -13.50 -3.40 -14.47
N LEU A 201 -12.21 -3.59 -14.16
CA LEU A 201 -11.64 -3.27 -12.84
C LEU A 201 -11.72 -1.76 -12.52
N MET A 202 -11.52 -0.88 -13.50
CA MET A 202 -11.67 0.57 -13.31
C MET A 202 -13.11 0.96 -12.95
N HIS A 203 -14.09 0.30 -13.57
CA HIS A 203 -15.49 0.47 -13.21
C HIS A 203 -15.80 -0.10 -11.83
N GLU A 204 -15.27 -1.27 -11.49
CA GLU A 204 -15.50 -1.97 -10.22
C GLU A 204 -14.77 -1.36 -9.01
N CYS A 205 -13.66 -0.66 -9.22
CA CYS A 205 -12.92 -0.01 -8.13
C CYS A 205 -13.31 1.48 -8.00
N PHE A 206 -13.36 2.21 -9.12
CA PHE A 206 -13.47 3.67 -9.11
C PHE A 206 -14.80 4.20 -9.67
N GLY A 207 -15.66 3.33 -10.22
CA GLY A 207 -16.91 3.74 -10.86
C GLY A 207 -16.72 4.44 -12.20
N LEU A 208 -15.50 4.42 -12.76
CA LEU A 208 -15.17 5.07 -14.02
C LEU A 208 -15.76 4.31 -15.21
N GLN A 209 -16.35 5.03 -16.15
CA GLN A 209 -16.94 4.47 -17.37
C GLN A 209 -16.59 5.29 -18.61
N GLY A 210 -16.61 4.63 -19.77
CA GLY A 210 -16.50 5.29 -21.07
C GLY A 210 -15.16 6.02 -21.27
N ILE A 211 -15.24 7.30 -21.65
CA ILE A 211 -14.07 8.09 -22.06
C ILE A 211 -13.13 8.37 -20.89
N GLU A 212 -13.64 8.57 -19.68
CA GLU A 212 -12.81 8.83 -18.50
C GLU A 212 -11.96 7.60 -18.13
N ALA A 213 -12.54 6.40 -18.19
CA ALA A 213 -11.80 5.17 -17.96
C ALA A 213 -10.70 4.95 -19.01
N MET A 214 -10.97 5.28 -20.29
CA MET A 214 -9.97 5.18 -21.36
C MET A 214 -8.80 6.16 -21.17
N ILE A 215 -9.08 7.41 -20.77
CA ILE A 215 -8.04 8.42 -20.48
C ILE A 215 -7.16 7.96 -19.32
N ALA A 216 -7.78 7.45 -18.25
CA ALA A 216 -7.07 6.95 -17.09
C ALA A 216 -6.14 5.77 -17.41
N LEU A 217 -6.62 4.77 -18.16
CA LEU A 217 -5.80 3.64 -18.58
C LEU A 217 -4.66 4.05 -19.52
N GLN A 218 -4.90 5.00 -20.43
CA GLN A 218 -3.88 5.54 -21.31
C GLN A 218 -2.77 6.23 -20.49
N LYS A 219 -3.14 7.04 -19.50
CA LYS A 219 -2.20 7.71 -18.59
C LYS A 219 -1.41 6.71 -17.75
N MET A 220 -2.07 5.70 -17.20
CA MET A 220 -1.37 4.62 -16.48
C MET A 220 -0.39 3.87 -17.38
N ARG A 221 -0.76 3.60 -18.64
CA ARG A 221 0.13 2.97 -19.60
C ARG A 221 1.34 3.84 -19.93
N GLU A 222 1.16 5.16 -20.08
CA GLU A 222 2.27 6.11 -20.25
C GLU A 222 3.23 6.06 -19.06
N ILE A 223 2.71 6.01 -17.82
CA ILE A 223 3.52 5.91 -16.60
C ILE A 223 4.28 4.58 -16.52
N ILE A 224 3.65 3.47 -16.92
CA ILE A 224 4.30 2.14 -16.92
C ILE A 224 5.35 2.05 -18.04
N ALA A 225 5.08 2.62 -19.21
CA ALA A 225 5.97 2.63 -20.37
C ALA A 225 7.13 3.63 -20.25
N ALA A 226 7.06 4.56 -19.31
CA ALA A 226 8.14 5.48 -18.96
C ALA A 226 8.87 5.00 -17.69
N PRO A 227 9.74 3.97 -17.76
CA PRO A 227 10.60 3.66 -16.63
C PRO A 227 11.63 4.77 -16.49
N SER A 228 11.69 5.39 -15.31
CA SER A 228 12.73 6.32 -14.85
C SER A 228 12.98 7.60 -15.67
N SER A 229 12.40 8.71 -15.20
CA SER A 229 13.07 10.01 -15.24
C SER A 229 12.86 10.73 -13.91
N SER A 230 13.53 10.24 -12.86
CA SER A 230 14.02 10.98 -11.68
C SER A 230 14.68 9.99 -10.73
#